data_AF-A0A9R1RWN5-F1
#
_entry.id   AF-A0A9R1RWN5-F1
#
_cell.length_a   1.000
_cell.length_b   1.000
_cell.length_c   1.000
_cell.angle_alpha   90.00
_cell.angle_beta   90.00
_cell.angle_gamma   90.00
#
_symmetry.space_group_name_H-M   'P 1'
#
loop_
_entity.id
_entity.type
_entity.pdbx_description
1 polymer ?
#
loop_
_entity_poly.entity_id
_entity_poly.type
_entity_poly.pdbx_seq_one_letter_code
_entity_poly.pdbx_strand_id
1 'polypeptide(L)'
;MGMKRCIVPSILLMLSLEAALLIADRPSVDDEVGTILLPSQGQAMAAPRPWKCCDRPRCTRSIPPICTCVDEAFECASTCKACVPSTRNPSLQVCQDQYVGDPGPICRPWECCDSAACTKTDPPTCRCGDEVEQCAPTCKSCEASTSNPSLNVCKDAFTGAIPPTCTPPEALAAGGN
;
A
#
# COMPACT_ATOMS: atom_id res chain seq x y z
N MET A 1 53.53 -24.61 -33.01
CA MET A 1 53.01 -23.58 -33.94
C MET A 1 51.65 -23.10 -33.44
N GLY A 2 51.31 -21.82 -33.32
CA GLY A 2 52.02 -20.60 -33.69
C GLY A 2 51.38 -19.40 -32.99
N MET A 3 52.24 -18.53 -32.48
CA MET A 3 51.91 -17.19 -31.98
C MET A 3 51.66 -16.27 -33.17
N LYS A 4 50.60 -15.48 -33.15
CA LYS A 4 50.38 -14.41 -34.16
C LYS A 4 50.77 -13.05 -33.56
N ARG A 5 51.98 -12.64 -33.94
CA ARG A 5 52.52 -11.28 -34.12
C ARG A 5 51.52 -10.39 -34.92
N CYS A 6 51.53 -9.07 -34.99
CA CYS A 6 52.26 -7.93 -34.41
C CYS A 6 51.57 -6.64 -34.97
N ILE A 7 51.57 -5.56 -34.18
CA ILE A 7 51.89 -4.15 -34.56
C ILE A 7 51.10 -3.46 -35.69
N VAL A 8 50.39 -2.37 -35.34
CA VAL A 8 50.52 -1.03 -35.99
C VAL A 8 50.30 0.06 -34.92
N PRO A 9 51.24 0.99 -34.66
CA PRO A 9 51.02 2.16 -33.83
C PRO A 9 50.77 3.39 -34.72
N SER A 10 49.56 3.95 -34.71
CA SER A 10 49.32 5.28 -35.27
C SER A 10 49.49 6.31 -34.17
N ILE A 11 50.74 6.75 -34.00
CA ILE A 11 51.10 7.96 -33.27
C ILE A 11 50.76 9.14 -34.19
N LEU A 12 49.88 10.03 -33.75
CA LEU A 12 49.71 11.35 -34.35
C LEU A 12 49.83 12.44 -33.28
N LEU A 13 50.88 13.24 -33.50
CA LEU A 13 51.31 14.48 -32.86
C LEU A 13 50.15 15.46 -32.61
N MET A 14 49.99 16.02 -31.40
CA MET A 14 50.60 17.25 -30.86
C MET A 14 49.89 18.58 -31.24
N LEU A 15 49.46 19.29 -30.18
CA LEU A 15 49.32 20.75 -29.98
C LEU A 15 48.34 21.58 -30.81
N SER A 16 47.34 22.14 -30.13
CA SER A 16 46.88 23.52 -30.36
C SER A 16 46.45 24.14 -29.03
N LEU A 17 47.23 25.12 -28.58
CA LEU A 17 47.00 25.98 -27.44
C LEU A 17 46.41 27.27 -28.00
N GLU A 18 45.15 27.58 -27.69
CA GLU A 18 44.58 28.90 -27.95
C GLU A 18 44.15 29.52 -26.62
N ALA A 19 44.92 30.53 -26.23
CA ALA A 19 44.66 31.39 -25.10
C ALA A 19 44.25 32.78 -25.59
N ALA A 20 43.35 33.36 -24.80
CA ALA A 20 43.02 34.78 -24.67
C ALA A 20 42.13 35.44 -25.74
N LEU A 21 40.92 35.83 -25.31
CA LEU A 21 40.66 37.26 -25.16
C LEU A 21 39.59 37.53 -24.10
N LEU A 22 40.02 38.33 -23.11
CA LEU A 22 39.23 38.94 -22.06
C LEU A 22 38.22 39.90 -22.67
N ILE A 23 36.95 39.74 -22.34
CA ILE A 23 36.03 40.89 -22.28
C ILE A 23 35.56 40.98 -20.84
N ALA A 24 36.07 42.00 -20.17
CA ALA A 24 35.56 42.48 -18.91
C ALA A 24 34.18 43.09 -19.14
N ASP A 25 33.17 42.57 -18.46
CA ASP A 25 32.01 43.37 -18.10
C ASP A 25 31.55 42.95 -16.70
N ARG A 26 31.64 43.89 -15.76
CA ARG A 26 30.95 43.87 -14.46
C ARG A 26 30.08 45.11 -14.45
N PRO A 27 28.78 44.99 -14.14
CA PRO A 27 28.36 45.30 -12.78
C PRO A 27 27.25 44.33 -12.28
N SER A 28 27.44 43.67 -11.14
CA SER A 28 26.82 43.96 -9.83
C SER A 28 25.41 43.35 -9.60
N VAL A 29 25.33 42.58 -8.50
CA VAL A 29 24.14 42.17 -7.70
C VAL A 29 23.19 41.16 -8.35
N ASP A 30 23.18 39.91 -7.88
CA ASP A 30 21.99 39.30 -7.25
C ASP A 30 22.34 37.93 -6.59
N ASP A 31 21.93 37.83 -5.33
CA ASP A 31 21.56 36.66 -4.52
C ASP A 31 22.10 35.24 -4.81
N GLU A 32 22.74 34.66 -3.79
CA GLU A 32 22.98 33.21 -3.67
C GLU A 32 21.63 32.46 -3.56
N VAL A 33 21.01 32.14 -4.68
CA VAL A 33 20.07 31.01 -4.73
C VAL A 33 20.89 29.77 -5.01
N GLY A 34 21.33 29.13 -3.93
CA GLY A 34 21.70 27.73 -3.95
C GLY A 34 20.55 26.95 -4.56
N THR A 35 20.67 26.59 -5.83
CA THR A 35 19.76 25.69 -6.53
C THR A 35 19.90 24.33 -5.86
N ILE A 36 19.15 24.13 -4.78
CA ILE A 36 18.92 22.81 -4.18
C ILE A 36 18.33 21.99 -5.32
N LEU A 37 19.18 21.17 -5.93
CA LEU A 37 18.77 20.10 -6.80
C LEU A 37 18.01 19.11 -5.91
N LEU A 38 16.70 19.36 -5.74
CA LEU A 38 15.79 18.35 -5.26
C LEU A 38 15.94 17.15 -6.21
N PRO A 39 16.17 15.93 -5.71
CA PRO A 39 16.08 14.74 -6.53
C PRO A 39 14.61 14.52 -6.91
N SER A 40 14.13 15.28 -7.89
CA SER A 40 12.96 14.94 -8.67
C SER A 40 13.38 13.78 -9.57
N GLN A 41 12.61 12.69 -9.53
CA GLN A 41 12.84 11.43 -10.25
C GLN A 41 13.64 10.36 -9.49
N GLY A 42 13.35 10.22 -8.20
CA GLY A 42 13.37 8.89 -7.58
C GLY A 42 12.06 8.18 -7.87
N GLN A 43 11.87 7.63 -9.07
CA GLN A 43 10.86 6.60 -9.28
C GLN A 43 11.39 5.35 -8.58
N ALA A 44 11.35 5.36 -7.25
CA ALA A 44 11.60 4.20 -6.44
C ALA A 44 10.58 3.17 -6.92
N MET A 45 11.05 2.14 -7.62
CA MET A 45 10.29 0.94 -7.88
C MET A 45 9.83 0.44 -6.51
N ALA A 46 8.62 0.83 -6.10
CA ALA A 46 8.08 0.44 -4.82
C ALA A 46 8.13 -1.08 -4.79
N ALA A 47 8.79 -1.65 -3.78
CA ALA A 47 8.84 -3.09 -3.63
C ALA A 47 7.42 -3.66 -3.70
N PRO A 48 7.20 -4.86 -4.25
CA PRO A 48 5.87 -5.45 -4.24
C PRO A 48 5.37 -5.58 -2.79
N ARG A 49 4.08 -5.35 -2.60
CA ARG A 49 3.47 -5.44 -1.27
C ARG A 49 3.53 -6.89 -0.75
N PRO A 50 3.77 -7.11 0.57
CA PRO A 50 3.81 -8.46 1.14
C PRO A 50 2.45 -9.17 1.19
N TRP A 51 1.35 -8.44 0.98
CA TRP A 51 -0.03 -8.95 0.96
C TRP A 51 -0.81 -8.35 -0.22
N LYS A 52 -1.89 -9.05 -0.63
CA LYS A 52 -2.76 -8.62 -1.74
C LYS A 52 -3.80 -7.59 -1.30
N CYS A 53 -4.38 -7.80 -0.13
CA CYS A 53 -5.36 -6.95 0.55
C CYS A 53 -5.04 -6.95 2.04
N CYS A 54 -5.57 -5.98 2.80
CA CYS A 54 -5.38 -5.91 4.24
C CYS A 54 -6.62 -5.31 4.94
N ASP A 55 -7.26 -6.07 5.82
CA ASP A 55 -8.40 -5.61 6.61
C ASP A 55 -8.01 -4.72 7.78
N ARG A 56 -6.85 -4.99 8.40
CA ARG A 56 -6.33 -4.27 9.56
C ARG A 56 -4.93 -3.69 9.30
N PRO A 57 -4.81 -2.68 8.41
CA PRO A 57 -3.53 -2.03 8.20
C PRO A 57 -3.16 -1.13 9.39
N ARG A 58 -1.90 -1.20 9.82
CA ARG A 58 -1.30 -0.29 10.80
C ARG A 58 -0.28 0.56 10.08
N CYS A 59 -0.64 1.81 9.81
CA CYS A 59 0.19 2.73 9.02
C CYS A 59 0.64 3.95 9.83
N THR A 60 1.83 4.45 9.53
CA THR A 60 2.28 5.79 9.97
C THR A 60 1.51 6.89 9.24
N ARG A 61 1.45 8.08 9.84
CA ARG A 61 0.85 9.28 9.21
C ARG A 61 1.86 10.06 8.35
N SER A 62 2.72 9.35 7.60
CA SER A 62 3.73 9.92 6.70
C SER A 62 3.31 9.79 5.23
N ILE A 63 4.01 10.50 4.33
CA ILE A 63 3.81 10.39 2.88
C ILE A 63 5.16 9.99 2.24
N PRO A 64 5.31 8.76 1.69
CA PRO A 64 4.35 7.65 1.75
C PRO A 64 4.21 7.08 3.18
N PRO A 65 3.10 6.40 3.50
CA PRO A 65 2.92 5.73 4.77
C PRO A 65 3.82 4.49 4.87
N ILE A 66 4.21 4.13 6.08
CA ILE A 66 4.87 2.86 6.40
C ILE A 66 3.82 2.00 7.09
N CYS A 67 3.46 0.87 6.48
CA CYS A 67 2.35 0.02 6.87
C CYS A 67 2.80 -1.40 7.21
N THR A 68 2.13 -1.99 8.21
CA THR A 68 2.15 -3.43 8.50
C THR A 68 0.72 -3.94 8.47
N CYS A 69 0.48 -5.12 7.89
CA CYS A 69 -0.82 -5.76 7.93
C CYS A 69 -0.90 -6.72 9.12
N VAL A 70 -1.83 -6.47 10.04
CA VAL A 70 -2.00 -7.32 11.23
C VAL A 70 -3.15 -8.32 11.07
N ASP A 71 -3.48 -8.68 9.84
CA ASP A 71 -4.47 -9.71 9.57
C ASP A 71 -3.97 -11.07 10.06
N GLU A 72 -4.87 -11.81 10.70
CA GLU A 72 -4.62 -13.16 11.16
C GLU A 72 -5.25 -14.13 10.16
N ALA A 73 -4.42 -15.02 9.61
CA ALA A 73 -4.84 -16.02 8.65
C ALA A 73 -4.27 -17.39 9.02
N PHE A 74 -4.82 -18.46 8.47
CA PHE A 74 -4.25 -19.80 8.68
C PHE A 74 -2.84 -19.92 8.08
N GLU A 75 -2.58 -19.22 6.97
CA GLU A 75 -1.30 -19.20 6.28
C GLU A 75 -1.02 -17.77 5.78
N CYS A 76 0.25 -17.37 5.76
CA CYS A 76 0.64 -16.11 5.16
C CYS A 76 0.63 -16.20 3.63
N ALA A 77 0.44 -15.04 2.98
CA ALA A 77 0.67 -14.92 1.55
C ALA A 77 2.12 -15.31 1.20
N SER A 78 2.33 -15.93 0.04
CA SER A 78 3.67 -16.32 -0.45
C SER A 78 4.63 -15.14 -0.65
N THR A 79 4.08 -13.92 -0.73
CA THR A 79 4.81 -12.66 -0.82
C THR A 79 5.33 -12.15 0.53
N CYS A 80 4.87 -12.72 1.65
CA CYS A 80 5.35 -12.38 2.99
C CYS A 80 6.65 -13.12 3.31
N LYS A 81 7.68 -12.40 3.77
CA LYS A 81 8.99 -12.96 4.13
C LYS A 81 9.03 -13.44 5.57
N ALA A 82 8.49 -12.65 6.50
CA ALA A 82 8.45 -12.95 7.93
C ALA A 82 7.02 -13.29 8.36
N CYS A 83 6.67 -14.57 8.25
CA CYS A 83 5.41 -15.12 8.74
C CYS A 83 5.61 -15.69 10.15
N VAL A 84 4.84 -15.21 11.13
CA VAL A 84 4.97 -15.66 12.52
C VAL A 84 3.61 -16.02 13.13
N PRO A 85 3.57 -16.86 14.17
CA PRO A 85 2.34 -17.14 14.90
C PRO A 85 1.73 -15.88 15.52
N SER A 86 0.40 -15.75 15.50
CA SER A 86 -0.31 -14.69 16.18
C SER A 86 -0.15 -14.79 17.70
N THR A 87 -0.02 -13.64 18.35
CA THR A 87 0.01 -13.53 19.82
C THR A 87 -1.35 -13.83 20.46
N ARG A 88 -2.46 -13.62 19.73
CA ARG A 88 -3.82 -13.85 20.22
C ARG A 88 -4.21 -15.33 20.06
N ASN A 89 -3.84 -15.92 18.93
CA ASN A 89 -4.13 -17.32 18.62
C ASN A 89 -2.93 -17.96 17.89
N PRO A 90 -2.12 -18.78 18.57
CA PRO A 90 -0.91 -19.37 17.99
C PRO A 90 -1.16 -20.30 16.79
N SER A 91 -2.41 -20.72 16.55
CA SER A 91 -2.80 -21.50 15.36
C SER A 91 -2.98 -20.64 14.12
N LEU A 92 -2.97 -19.32 14.25
CA LEU A 92 -3.01 -18.35 13.14
C LEU A 92 -1.64 -17.72 12.94
N GLN A 93 -1.41 -17.22 11.74
CA GLN A 93 -0.20 -16.55 11.31
C GLN A 93 -0.47 -15.08 11.02
N VAL A 94 0.55 -14.24 11.22
CA VAL A 94 0.56 -12.81 10.89
C VAL A 94 1.82 -12.50 10.11
N CYS A 95 1.67 -11.69 9.06
CA CYS A 95 2.82 -11.18 8.31
C CYS A 95 3.46 -9.98 9.05
N GLN A 96 4.75 -10.07 9.38
CA GLN A 96 5.48 -8.98 10.05
C GLN A 96 6.20 -8.04 9.09
N ASP A 97 6.14 -8.29 7.78
CA ASP A 97 6.78 -7.43 6.80
C ASP A 97 6.22 -6.00 6.89
N GLN A 98 7.13 -5.03 6.83
CA GLN A 98 6.77 -3.62 6.66
C GLN A 98 6.77 -3.27 5.18
N TYR A 99 5.81 -2.44 4.79
CA TYR A 99 5.65 -1.94 3.44
C TYR A 99 5.64 -0.41 3.44
N VAL A 100 6.36 0.21 2.50
CA VAL A 100 6.34 1.65 2.31
C VAL A 100 5.43 1.97 1.12
N GLY A 101 4.26 2.55 1.39
CA GLY A 101 3.24 2.86 0.40
C GLY A 101 1.82 2.50 0.88
N ASP A 102 0.86 2.69 -0.03
CA ASP A 102 -0.55 2.38 0.22
C ASP A 102 -0.76 0.90 0.61
N PRO A 103 -1.46 0.60 1.73
CA PRO A 103 -1.61 -0.77 2.22
C PRO A 103 -2.49 -1.66 1.34
N GLY A 104 -3.24 -1.08 0.40
CA GLY A 104 -4.14 -1.80 -0.49
C GLY A 104 -5.60 -1.75 -0.09
N PRO A 105 -6.44 -2.41 -0.89
CA PRO A 105 -7.84 -2.59 -0.54
C PRO A 105 -7.99 -3.51 0.67
N ILE A 106 -9.15 -3.43 1.32
CA ILE A 106 -9.60 -4.41 2.30
C ILE A 106 -9.84 -5.77 1.66
N CYS A 107 -9.82 -6.83 2.46
CA CYS A 107 -10.10 -8.19 2.01
C CYS A 107 -11.58 -8.54 2.14
N ARG A 108 -12.21 -8.09 3.22
CA ARG A 108 -13.62 -8.37 3.54
C ARG A 108 -14.56 -7.69 2.53
N PRO A 109 -15.78 -8.22 2.34
CA PRO A 109 -16.74 -7.74 1.35
C PRO A 109 -17.53 -6.48 1.77
N TRP A 110 -17.23 -5.89 2.94
CA TRP A 110 -17.90 -4.69 3.46
C TRP A 110 -16.90 -3.79 4.19
N GLU A 111 -16.93 -2.48 3.98
CA GLU A 111 -16.05 -1.54 4.70
C GLU A 111 -16.31 -1.57 6.22
N CYS A 112 -17.58 -1.61 6.60
CA CYS A 112 -18.08 -1.73 7.97
C CYS A 112 -19.39 -2.55 7.95
N CYS A 113 -19.90 -2.93 9.12
CA CYS A 113 -21.18 -3.61 9.25
C CYS A 113 -21.82 -3.34 10.62
N ASP A 114 -23.03 -2.81 10.65
CA ASP A 114 -23.83 -2.63 11.88
C ASP A 114 -24.59 -3.91 12.26
N SER A 115 -25.06 -4.67 11.26
CA SER A 115 -25.87 -5.89 11.43
C SER A 115 -25.05 -7.16 11.15
N ALA A 116 -23.88 -7.29 11.79
CA ALA A 116 -22.98 -8.42 11.57
C ALA A 116 -23.45 -9.68 12.31
N ALA A 117 -23.57 -10.80 11.59
CA ALA A 117 -23.86 -12.12 12.15
C ALA A 117 -22.65 -13.05 11.94
N CYS A 118 -22.00 -13.47 13.03
CA CYS A 118 -20.74 -14.20 13.01
C CYS A 118 -20.82 -15.55 13.74
N THR A 119 -20.08 -16.55 13.26
CA THR A 119 -19.87 -17.81 13.99
C THR A 119 -19.01 -17.61 15.24
N LYS A 120 -18.99 -18.60 16.14
CA LYS A 120 -18.15 -18.60 17.35
C LYS A 120 -16.74 -19.18 17.14
N THR A 121 -16.31 -19.35 15.90
CA THR A 121 -14.96 -19.81 15.55
C THR A 121 -13.95 -18.66 15.61
N ASP A 122 -12.65 -18.97 15.61
CA ASP A 122 -11.58 -17.96 15.55
C ASP A 122 -10.57 -18.33 14.43
N PRO A 123 -10.55 -17.58 13.31
CA PRO A 123 -11.41 -16.43 13.00
C PRO A 123 -12.88 -16.82 12.77
N PRO A 124 -13.84 -15.92 13.05
CA PRO A 124 -15.24 -16.14 12.74
C PRO A 124 -15.50 -16.07 11.23
N THR A 125 -16.55 -16.76 10.80
CA THR A 125 -17.20 -16.53 9.51
C THR A 125 -18.38 -15.62 9.74
N CYS A 126 -18.35 -14.43 9.15
CA CYS A 126 -19.37 -13.41 9.29
C CYS A 126 -20.19 -13.24 8.00
N ARG A 127 -21.41 -12.74 8.14
CA ARG A 127 -22.27 -12.17 7.10
C ARG A 127 -22.74 -10.80 7.57
N CYS A 128 -22.95 -9.87 6.65
CA CYS A 128 -23.50 -8.55 6.97
C CYS A 128 -24.93 -8.43 6.47
N GLY A 129 -25.84 -8.02 7.35
CA GLY A 129 -27.24 -7.78 7.04
C GLY A 129 -27.56 -6.36 6.60
N ASP A 130 -26.57 -5.48 6.50
CA ASP A 130 -26.81 -4.07 6.18
C ASP A 130 -27.40 -3.89 4.78
N GLU A 131 -28.40 -3.02 4.70
CA GLU A 131 -28.98 -2.56 3.45
C GLU A 131 -28.30 -1.26 3.05
N VAL A 132 -27.54 -1.28 1.96
CA VAL A 132 -26.69 -0.17 1.50
C VAL A 132 -27.08 0.24 0.09
N GLU A 133 -26.87 1.52 -0.26
CA GLU A 133 -27.13 1.98 -1.64
C GLU A 133 -26.26 1.23 -2.65
N GLN A 134 -24.98 1.00 -2.31
CA GLN A 134 -24.02 0.28 -3.13
C GLN A 134 -23.18 -0.65 -2.27
N CYS A 135 -23.03 -1.90 -2.70
CA CYS A 135 -22.10 -2.82 -2.06
C CYS A 135 -20.64 -2.38 -2.28
N ALA A 136 -19.76 -2.75 -1.35
CA ALA A 136 -18.33 -2.54 -1.53
C ALA A 136 -17.80 -3.30 -2.75
N PRO A 137 -16.74 -2.83 -3.42
CA PRO A 137 -16.18 -3.46 -4.62
C PRO A 137 -15.61 -4.87 -4.36
N THR A 138 -15.37 -5.22 -3.10
CA THR A 138 -14.93 -6.54 -2.65
C THR A 138 -16.07 -7.54 -2.47
N CYS A 139 -17.33 -7.09 -2.46
CA CYS A 139 -18.49 -7.96 -2.43
C CYS A 139 -18.70 -8.62 -3.80
N LYS A 140 -18.81 -9.96 -3.82
CA LYS A 140 -19.02 -10.74 -5.05
C LYS A 140 -20.49 -10.86 -5.41
N SER A 141 -21.35 -11.08 -4.42
CA SER A 141 -22.80 -11.27 -4.61
C SER A 141 -23.58 -10.12 -3.97
N CYS A 142 -23.81 -9.06 -4.74
CA CYS A 142 -24.62 -7.91 -4.35
C CYS A 142 -26.03 -8.04 -4.93
N GLU A 143 -27.04 -8.14 -4.07
CA GLU A 143 -28.44 -8.35 -4.48
C GLU A 143 -29.34 -7.27 -3.87
N ALA A 144 -30.44 -6.94 -4.54
CA ALA A 144 -31.42 -5.98 -4.00
C ALA A 144 -32.00 -6.48 -2.67
N SER A 145 -32.27 -5.56 -1.74
CA SER A 145 -32.95 -5.89 -0.49
C SER A 145 -34.41 -6.31 -0.76
N THR A 146 -34.85 -7.33 -0.03
CA THR A 146 -36.26 -7.75 0.00
C THR A 146 -37.15 -6.72 0.68
N SER A 147 -36.63 -6.00 1.68
CA SER A 147 -37.36 -4.99 2.45
C SER A 147 -37.45 -3.66 1.70
N ASN A 148 -36.37 -3.29 1.01
CA ASN A 148 -36.29 -2.08 0.20
C ASN A 148 -35.56 -2.34 -1.13
N PRO A 149 -36.30 -2.47 -2.25
CA PRO A 149 -35.70 -2.74 -3.57
C PRO A 149 -34.74 -1.65 -4.08
N SER A 150 -34.70 -0.47 -3.45
CA SER A 150 -33.76 0.60 -3.79
C SER A 150 -32.39 0.44 -3.12
N LEU A 151 -32.27 -0.49 -2.17
CA LEU A 151 -31.04 -0.82 -1.47
C LEU A 151 -30.56 -2.21 -1.86
N ASN A 152 -29.31 -2.50 -1.52
CA ASN A 152 -28.62 -3.75 -1.79
C ASN A 152 -28.10 -4.37 -0.49
N VAL A 153 -27.99 -5.69 -0.48
CA VAL A 153 -27.40 -6.48 0.60
C VAL A 153 -26.34 -7.37 0.02
N CYS A 154 -25.12 -7.28 0.55
CA CYS A 154 -24.05 -8.18 0.16
C CYS A 154 -24.26 -9.57 0.80
N LYS A 155 -24.36 -10.62 -0.03
CA LYS A 155 -24.65 -12.00 0.41
C LYS A 155 -23.42 -12.83 0.74
N ASP A 156 -22.24 -12.26 0.57
CA ASP A 156 -20.97 -12.94 0.82
C ASP A 156 -20.88 -13.39 2.29
N ALA A 157 -20.21 -14.52 2.51
CA ALA A 157 -19.72 -14.90 3.82
C ALA A 157 -18.20 -14.73 3.82
N PHE A 158 -17.66 -14.19 4.90
CA PHE A 158 -16.23 -13.90 5.00
C PHE A 158 -15.65 -14.45 6.29
N THR A 159 -14.58 -15.23 6.19
CA THR A 159 -13.84 -15.76 7.33
C THR A 159 -12.65 -14.86 7.63
N GLY A 160 -12.65 -14.20 8.78
CA GLY A 160 -11.63 -13.22 9.14
C GLY A 160 -11.99 -12.42 10.39
N ALA A 161 -11.39 -11.25 10.53
CA ALA A 161 -11.73 -10.35 11.64
C ALA A 161 -13.20 -9.88 11.55
N ILE A 162 -13.81 -9.66 12.72
CA ILE A 162 -15.14 -9.04 12.80
C ILE A 162 -15.06 -7.64 12.19
N PRO A 163 -15.98 -7.28 11.25
CA PRO A 163 -15.97 -5.95 10.65
C PRO A 163 -16.20 -4.86 11.69
N PRO A 164 -15.63 -3.65 11.49
CA PRO A 164 -15.96 -2.52 12.34
C PRO A 164 -17.43 -2.12 12.17
N THR A 165 -18.04 -1.56 13.19
CA THR A 165 -19.39 -0.97 13.07
C THR A 165 -19.33 0.30 12.22
N CYS A 166 -20.37 0.56 11.44
CA CYS A 166 -20.50 1.77 10.63
C CYS A 166 -20.89 2.95 11.52
N THR A 167 -21.87 2.74 12.41
CA THR A 167 -22.37 3.79 13.30
C THR A 167 -21.52 3.83 14.57
N PRO A 168 -20.88 4.97 14.91
CA PRO A 168 -20.16 5.10 16.16
C PRO A 168 -21.16 5.07 17.35
N PRO A 169 -20.79 4.46 18.48
CA PRO A 169 -21.69 4.29 19.62
C PRO A 169 -22.21 5.61 20.21
N GLU A 170 -21.48 6.71 20.03
CA GLU A 170 -21.88 8.05 20.48
C GLU A 170 -23.12 8.58 19.71
N ALA A 171 -23.29 8.19 18.44
CA ALA A 171 -24.44 8.59 17.64
C ALA A 171 -25.73 7.87 18.06
N LEU A 172 -25.61 6.64 18.56
CA LEU A 172 -26.75 5.86 19.07
C LEU A 172 -27.28 6.41 20.40
N ALA A 173 -26.42 7.04 21.21
CA ALA A 173 -26.80 7.63 22.49
C ALA A 173 -27.54 8.97 22.34
N ALA A 174 -27.34 9.71 21.24
CA ALA A 174 -27.93 11.03 21.03
C ALA A 174 -29.36 11.00 20.44
N GLY A 175 -29.83 9.84 19.96
CA GLY A 175 -31.14 9.69 19.30
C GLY A 175 -32.30 9.27 20.21
N GLY A 176 -32.07 9.11 21.51
CA GLY A 176 -33.12 8.75 22.48
C GLY A 176 -33.65 9.97 23.22
N ASN A 177 -34.57 10.73 22.60
CA ASN A 177 -35.42 11.73 23.26
C ASN A 177 -36.84 11.68 22.67
#